data_AF-A0A8D9BSQ4-F1
#
_entry.id   AF-A0A8D9BSQ4-F1
#
_cell.length_a   1.000
_cell.length_b   1.000
_cell.length_c   1.000
_cell.angle_alpha   90.00
_cell.angle_beta   90.00
_cell.angle_gamma   90.00
#
_symmetry.space_group_name_H-M   'P 1'
#
loop_
_entity.id
_entity.type
_entity.pdbx_description
1 polymer ?
#
loop_
_entity_poly.entity_id
_entity_poly.type
_entity_poly.pdbx_seq_one_letter_code
_entity_poly.pdbx_strand_id
1 'polypeptide(L)'
;MVNVCEHMDRIEELFTSDRNEAERITAEILEKAEYFAEELDIELTLPRVTERQTLRANPPASNASEYLRRTIVIPYLDSVISSMKTRFSPEHRPPFELSSIHPACMIKKEKTEFLPITENIAKFFNIENMKGEAELWYVMWHKKNLSSEKAQEIDVIDLIREATPFFPAMRKALIILSSLPPTTATVERSFSTLRKIKTWLRSTMGEDRLNGLSLMSVHRKLVEVQREEIQKSTLQIFARNPRRMLFQ
;
A
#
# COMPACT_ATOMS: atom_id res chain seq x y z
N MET A 1 -0.58 -3.38 18.90
CA MET A 1 0.12 -3.99 17.75
C MET A 1 0.07 -5.51 17.76
N VAL A 2 0.26 -6.21 18.89
CA VAL A 2 0.12 -7.70 18.98
C VAL A 2 -1.23 -8.19 18.45
N ASN A 3 -2.32 -7.50 18.80
CA ASN A 3 -3.68 -7.83 18.32
C ASN A 3 -3.86 -7.69 16.79
N VAL A 4 -3.09 -6.82 16.13
CA VAL A 4 -3.22 -6.65 14.67
C VAL A 4 -2.64 -7.87 13.96
N CYS A 5 -1.39 -8.26 14.26
CA CYS A 5 -0.76 -9.44 13.66
C CYS A 5 -1.61 -10.71 13.87
N GLU A 6 -2.11 -10.95 15.08
CA GLU A 6 -2.99 -12.10 15.33
C GLU A 6 -4.30 -12.04 14.55
N HIS A 7 -4.88 -10.85 14.40
CA HIS A 7 -6.09 -10.68 13.59
C HIS A 7 -5.80 -10.94 12.11
N MET A 8 -4.61 -10.58 11.65
CA MET A 8 -4.16 -10.81 10.28
C MET A 8 -3.96 -12.28 9.97
N ASP A 9 -3.33 -13.01 10.89
CA ASP A 9 -3.13 -14.46 10.78
C ASP A 9 -4.50 -15.17 10.72
N ARG A 10 -5.46 -14.75 11.56
CA ARG A 10 -6.84 -15.27 11.50
C ARG A 10 -7.55 -15.00 10.17
N ILE A 11 -7.35 -13.82 9.59
CA ILE A 11 -7.94 -13.47 8.29
C ILE A 11 -7.31 -14.33 7.19
N GLU A 12 -6.00 -14.57 7.25
CA GLU A 12 -5.32 -15.45 6.31
C GLU A 12 -5.80 -16.90 6.44
N GLU A 13 -5.97 -17.39 7.67
CA GLU A 13 -6.56 -18.70 7.95
C GLU A 13 -7.98 -18.81 7.38
N LEU A 14 -8.82 -17.79 7.57
CA LEU A 14 -10.17 -17.73 7.01
C LEU A 14 -10.17 -17.82 5.48
N PHE A 15 -9.36 -17.01 4.79
CA PHE A 15 -9.30 -17.09 3.33
C PHE A 15 -8.71 -18.42 2.84
N THR A 16 -7.83 -19.03 3.62
CA THR A 16 -7.28 -20.36 3.31
C THR A 16 -8.32 -21.45 3.51
N SER A 17 -9.14 -21.40 4.57
CA SER A 17 -10.28 -22.30 4.75
C SER A 17 -11.30 -22.12 3.63
N ASP A 18 -11.58 -20.88 3.26
CA ASP A 18 -12.49 -20.54 2.17
C ASP A 18 -12.00 -21.08 0.83
N ARG A 19 -10.68 -21.06 0.62
CA ARG A 19 -10.05 -21.62 -0.58
C ARG A 19 -10.13 -23.14 -0.64
N ASN A 20 -10.07 -23.81 0.52
CA ASN A 20 -10.21 -25.26 0.65
C ASN A 20 -11.68 -25.70 0.48
N GLU A 21 -12.62 -24.89 0.94
CA GLU A 21 -14.08 -25.09 0.83
C GLU A 21 -14.68 -24.27 -0.32
N ALA A 22 -13.91 -24.03 -1.39
CA ALA A 22 -14.31 -23.17 -2.49
C ALA A 22 -15.62 -23.63 -3.17
N GLU A 23 -15.97 -24.91 -3.08
CA GLU A 23 -17.24 -25.44 -3.59
C GLU A 23 -18.44 -24.88 -2.82
N ARG A 24 -18.38 -24.91 -1.48
CA ARG A 24 -19.43 -24.39 -0.58
C ARG A 24 -19.62 -22.90 -0.79
N ILE A 25 -18.53 -22.15 -0.85
CA ILE A 25 -18.57 -20.70 -1.02
C ILE A 25 -19.10 -20.31 -2.39
N THR A 26 -18.72 -21.05 -3.44
CA THR A 26 -19.27 -20.80 -4.78
C THR A 26 -20.78 -21.04 -4.80
N ALA A 27 -21.26 -22.07 -4.10
CA ALA A 27 -22.69 -22.33 -3.97
C ALA A 27 -23.43 -21.21 -3.20
N GLU A 28 -22.90 -20.77 -2.05
CA GLU A 28 -23.48 -19.66 -1.27
C GLU A 28 -23.52 -18.33 -2.05
N ILE A 29 -22.47 -18.04 -2.83
CA ILE A 29 -22.42 -16.85 -3.69
C ILE A 29 -23.43 -16.96 -4.84
N LEU A 30 -23.56 -18.14 -5.43
CA LEU A 30 -24.51 -18.39 -6.52
C LEU A 30 -25.94 -18.29 -6.05
N GLU A 31 -26.30 -18.87 -4.91
CA GLU A 31 -27.65 -18.77 -4.34
C GLU A 31 -28.05 -17.31 -4.12
N LYS A 32 -27.14 -16.49 -3.59
CA LYS A 32 -27.37 -15.04 -3.45
C LYS A 32 -27.48 -14.34 -4.80
N ALA A 33 -26.65 -14.71 -5.77
CA ALA A 33 -26.69 -14.11 -7.10
C ALA A 33 -27.99 -14.47 -7.84
N GLU A 34 -28.48 -15.71 -7.70
CA GLU A 34 -29.75 -16.18 -8.25
C GLU A 34 -30.93 -15.43 -7.63
N TYR A 35 -30.94 -15.27 -6.30
CA TYR A 35 -31.96 -14.46 -5.62
C TYR A 35 -32.04 -13.02 -6.16
N PHE A 36 -30.90 -12.34 -6.33
CA PHE A 36 -30.88 -10.98 -6.89
C PHE A 36 -31.22 -10.93 -8.38
N ALA A 37 -30.85 -11.97 -9.13
CA ALA A 37 -31.16 -12.07 -10.55
C ALA A 37 -32.67 -12.24 -10.79
N GLU A 38 -33.34 -13.04 -9.95
CA GLU A 38 -34.81 -13.19 -9.95
C GLU A 38 -35.51 -11.88 -9.56
N GLU A 39 -35.01 -11.15 -8.57
CA GLU A 39 -35.56 -9.83 -8.19
C GLU A 39 -35.47 -8.79 -9.32
N LEU A 40 -34.46 -8.91 -10.18
CA LEU A 40 -34.18 -7.99 -11.28
C LEU A 40 -34.66 -8.49 -12.65
N ASP A 41 -35.30 -9.66 -12.73
CA ASP A 41 -35.75 -10.32 -13.97
C ASP A 41 -34.59 -10.54 -14.98
N ILE A 42 -33.41 -10.94 -14.47
CA ILE A 42 -32.20 -11.19 -15.27
C ILE A 42 -31.94 -12.70 -15.33
N GLU A 43 -31.87 -13.27 -16.54
CA GLU A 43 -31.46 -14.68 -16.72
C GLU A 43 -29.94 -14.85 -16.52
N LEU A 44 -29.55 -15.65 -15.53
CA LEU A 44 -28.16 -16.09 -15.33
C LEU A 44 -27.76 -17.11 -16.41
N THR A 45 -27.12 -16.62 -17.48
CA THR A 45 -26.60 -17.48 -18.56
C THR A 45 -25.11 -17.75 -18.41
N LEU A 46 -24.71 -18.97 -18.79
CA LEU A 46 -23.31 -19.35 -18.86
C LEU A 46 -22.57 -18.54 -19.95
N PRO A 47 -21.39 -17.98 -19.64
CA PRO A 47 -20.53 -17.39 -20.68
C PRO A 47 -20.21 -18.43 -21.75
N ARG A 48 -20.19 -18.01 -23.02
CA ARG A 48 -19.92 -18.88 -24.16
C ARG A 48 -18.56 -19.58 -24.01
N VAL A 49 -18.58 -20.90 -23.87
CA VAL A 49 -17.39 -21.77 -23.91
C VAL A 49 -17.14 -22.22 -25.35
N THR A 50 -15.93 -22.02 -25.87
CA THR A 50 -15.56 -22.41 -27.25
C THR A 50 -14.42 -23.42 -27.22
N GLU A 51 -14.42 -24.44 -28.07
CA GLU A 51 -13.38 -25.49 -28.05
C GLU A 51 -11.95 -24.97 -28.27
N ARG A 52 -11.79 -23.90 -29.05
CA ARG A 52 -10.50 -23.21 -29.25
C ARG A 52 -10.60 -21.73 -28.92
N GLN A 53 -9.89 -21.31 -27.90
CA GLN A 53 -9.67 -19.92 -27.54
C GLN A 53 -8.18 -19.69 -27.33
N THR A 54 -7.57 -18.77 -28.10
CA THR A 54 -6.12 -18.49 -28.05
C THR A 54 -5.77 -17.29 -27.19
N LEU A 55 -6.73 -16.40 -26.93
CA LEU A 55 -6.51 -15.10 -26.29
C LEU A 55 -7.12 -14.99 -24.88
N ARG A 56 -7.84 -16.01 -24.39
CA ARG A 56 -8.50 -16.01 -23.08
C ARG A 56 -8.43 -17.38 -22.41
N ALA A 57 -8.47 -17.39 -21.08
CA ALA A 57 -8.56 -18.62 -20.30
C ALA A 57 -9.90 -19.32 -20.56
N ASN A 58 -9.84 -20.59 -20.92
CA ASN A 58 -11.00 -21.41 -21.23
C ASN A 58 -10.98 -22.69 -20.37
N PRO A 59 -11.31 -22.60 -19.08
CA PRO A 59 -11.33 -23.76 -18.21
C PRO A 59 -12.49 -24.69 -18.59
N PRO A 60 -12.27 -26.00 -18.77
CA PRO A 60 -13.36 -26.94 -18.98
C PRO A 60 -14.22 -26.99 -17.71
N ALA A 61 -15.54 -26.95 -17.87
CA ALA A 61 -16.49 -27.02 -16.77
C ALA A 61 -17.76 -27.74 -17.22
N SER A 62 -18.29 -28.60 -16.36
CA SER A 62 -19.51 -29.36 -16.63
C SER A 62 -20.75 -28.51 -16.33
N ASN A 63 -20.66 -27.68 -15.28
CA ASN A 63 -21.76 -26.87 -14.75
C ASN A 63 -21.34 -25.41 -14.56
N ALA A 64 -22.33 -24.50 -14.45
CA ALA A 64 -22.09 -23.07 -14.21
C ALA A 64 -21.30 -22.79 -12.93
N SER A 65 -21.64 -23.51 -11.86
CA SER A 65 -20.91 -23.44 -10.59
C SER A 65 -19.43 -23.81 -10.73
N GLU A 66 -19.13 -24.86 -11.49
CA GLU A 66 -17.76 -25.28 -11.69
C GLU A 66 -16.95 -24.27 -12.52
N TYR A 67 -17.59 -23.65 -13.53
CA TYR A 67 -16.96 -22.62 -14.36
C TYR A 67 -16.61 -21.36 -13.55
N LEU A 68 -17.56 -20.84 -12.77
CA LEU A 68 -17.38 -19.64 -11.96
C LEU A 68 -16.37 -19.87 -10.83
N ARG A 69 -16.38 -21.06 -10.22
CA ARG A 69 -15.38 -21.47 -9.23
C ARG A 69 -13.96 -21.37 -9.79
N ARG A 70 -13.72 -21.98 -10.95
CA ARG A 70 -12.40 -22.06 -11.58
C ARG A 70 -11.93 -20.71 -12.15
N THR A 71 -12.85 -19.88 -12.63
CA THR A 71 -12.52 -18.64 -13.35
C THR A 71 -12.44 -17.42 -12.44
N ILE A 72 -13.29 -17.35 -11.42
CA ILE A 72 -13.47 -16.15 -10.59
C ILE A 72 -13.05 -16.44 -9.14
N VAL A 73 -13.74 -17.37 -8.47
CA VAL A 73 -13.61 -17.54 -7.02
C VAL A 73 -12.19 -17.97 -6.63
N ILE A 74 -11.67 -19.02 -7.27
CA ILE A 74 -10.33 -19.53 -6.99
C ILE A 74 -9.24 -18.48 -7.29
N PRO A 75 -9.16 -17.89 -8.50
CA PRO A 75 -8.12 -16.90 -8.79
C PRO A 75 -8.22 -15.66 -7.91
N TYR A 76 -9.43 -15.24 -7.53
CA TYR A 76 -9.65 -14.12 -6.64
C TYR A 76 -9.15 -14.42 -5.22
N LEU A 77 -9.53 -15.57 -4.64
CA LEU A 77 -9.06 -15.99 -3.33
C LEU A 77 -7.53 -16.16 -3.32
N ASP A 78 -6.95 -16.79 -4.34
CA ASP A 78 -5.50 -16.94 -4.47
C ASP A 78 -4.80 -15.57 -4.56
N SER A 79 -5.39 -14.61 -5.30
CA SER A 79 -4.88 -13.24 -5.39
C SER A 79 -4.95 -12.50 -4.05
N VAL A 80 -6.04 -12.63 -3.31
CA VAL A 80 -6.21 -12.01 -1.98
C VAL A 80 -5.21 -12.62 -0.99
N ILE A 81 -5.12 -13.94 -0.92
CA ILE A 81 -4.18 -14.65 -0.03
C ILE A 81 -2.74 -14.24 -0.36
N SER A 82 -2.35 -14.26 -1.63
CA SER A 82 -1.01 -13.84 -2.05
C SER A 82 -0.75 -12.38 -1.68
N SER A 83 -1.72 -11.49 -1.91
CA SER A 83 -1.57 -10.06 -1.59
C SER A 83 -1.41 -9.83 -0.09
N MET A 84 -2.15 -10.58 0.74
CA MET A 84 -2.03 -10.53 2.20
C MET A 84 -0.65 -11.03 2.65
N LYS A 85 -0.23 -12.21 2.18
CA LYS A 85 1.10 -12.76 2.48
C LYS A 85 2.24 -11.83 2.09
N THR A 86 2.17 -11.25 0.89
CA THR A 86 3.18 -10.29 0.43
C THR A 86 3.18 -9.03 1.27
N ARG A 87 2.01 -8.43 1.53
CA ARG A 87 1.91 -7.13 2.21
C ARG A 87 2.29 -7.20 3.69
N PHE A 88 1.98 -8.30 4.35
CA PHE A 88 2.18 -8.48 5.80
C PHE A 88 3.29 -9.47 6.13
N SER A 89 4.16 -9.73 5.14
CA SER A 89 5.41 -10.45 5.33
C SER A 89 6.20 -9.88 6.52
N PRO A 90 6.89 -10.72 7.30
CA PRO A 90 7.73 -10.28 8.42
C PRO A 90 8.79 -9.24 8.00
N GLU A 91 9.17 -9.22 6.72
CA GLU A 91 10.09 -8.22 6.15
C GLU A 91 9.52 -6.80 6.23
N HIS A 92 8.20 -6.63 6.14
CA HIS A 92 7.54 -5.32 6.14
C HIS A 92 7.05 -4.89 7.53
N ARG A 93 7.40 -5.65 8.57
CA ARG A 93 7.07 -5.35 9.97
C ARG A 93 7.79 -4.12 10.55
N PRO A 94 9.08 -3.86 10.28
CA PRO A 94 9.82 -2.76 10.92
C PRO A 94 9.19 -1.36 10.74
N PRO A 95 8.64 -0.99 9.56
CA PRO A 95 7.90 0.26 9.39
C PRO A 95 6.71 0.44 10.35
N PHE A 96 5.95 -0.61 10.64
CA PHE A 96 4.83 -0.54 11.60
C PHE A 96 5.33 -0.39 13.04
N GLU A 97 6.46 -1.04 13.34
CA GLU A 97 7.08 -1.01 14.65
C GLU A 97 7.70 0.33 15.01
N LEU A 98 7.95 1.24 14.04
CA LEU A 98 8.39 2.61 14.29
C LEU A 98 7.49 3.37 15.27
N SER A 99 6.19 3.08 15.26
CA SER A 99 5.24 3.65 16.22
C SER A 99 5.55 3.27 17.68
N SER A 100 6.32 2.20 17.92
CA SER A 100 6.79 1.81 19.26
C SER A 100 7.81 2.80 19.86
N ILE A 101 8.45 3.64 19.03
CA ILE A 101 9.38 4.69 19.50
C ILE A 101 8.63 5.81 20.24
N HIS A 102 7.33 5.96 19.95
CA HIS A 102 6.48 6.94 20.59
C HIS A 102 6.31 6.64 22.09
N PRO A 103 6.44 7.62 23.00
CA PRO A 103 6.33 7.40 24.45
C PRO A 103 5.03 6.70 24.86
N ALA A 104 3.91 7.01 24.22
CA ALA A 104 2.61 6.34 24.44
C ALA A 104 2.65 4.80 24.27
N CYS A 105 3.49 4.30 23.37
CA CYS A 105 3.67 2.86 23.14
C CYS A 105 4.85 2.31 23.92
N MET A 106 5.89 3.11 24.11
CA MET A 106 7.11 2.71 24.80
C MET A 106 6.89 2.50 26.30
N ILE A 107 6.11 3.36 26.98
CA ILE A 107 5.84 3.24 28.42
C ILE A 107 5.13 1.92 28.77
N LYS A 108 4.40 1.33 27.82
CA LYS A 108 3.66 0.07 27.99
C LYS A 108 4.54 -1.18 27.85
N LYS A 109 5.77 -1.04 27.34
CA LYS A 109 6.66 -2.16 27.02
C LYS A 109 7.86 -2.16 27.97
N GLU A 110 8.36 -3.34 28.28
CA GLU A 110 9.63 -3.46 29.01
C GLU A 110 10.83 -3.21 28.10
N LYS A 111 11.97 -2.84 28.71
CA LYS A 111 13.24 -2.59 28.01
C LYS A 111 13.69 -3.79 27.16
N THR A 112 13.42 -5.01 27.65
CA THR A 112 13.76 -6.29 27.01
C THR A 112 13.04 -6.49 25.68
N GLU A 113 11.82 -5.96 25.54
CA GLU A 113 11.04 -6.02 24.31
C GLU A 113 11.34 -4.85 23.36
N PHE A 114 11.68 -3.69 23.91
CA PHE A 114 11.92 -2.48 23.12
C PHE A 114 13.21 -2.54 22.30
N LEU A 115 14.30 -3.03 22.88
CA LEU A 115 15.60 -3.09 22.20
C LEU A 115 15.63 -3.93 20.91
N PRO A 116 15.13 -5.18 20.87
CA PRO A 116 15.14 -5.96 19.64
C PRO A 116 14.32 -5.30 18.53
N ILE A 117 13.24 -4.59 18.88
CA ILE A 117 12.45 -3.82 17.93
C ILE A 117 13.30 -2.70 17.31
N THR A 118 14.02 -1.95 18.13
CA THR A 118 14.90 -0.87 17.62
C THR A 118 16.06 -1.40 16.79
N GLU A 119 16.56 -2.61 17.06
CA GLU A 119 17.58 -3.27 16.24
C GLU A 119 17.02 -3.69 14.87
N ASN A 120 15.79 -4.22 14.81
CA ASN A 120 15.13 -4.55 13.55
C ASN A 120 14.88 -3.31 12.69
N ILE A 121 14.44 -2.21 13.31
CA ILE A 121 14.27 -0.91 12.64
C ILE A 121 15.60 -0.41 12.10
N ALA A 122 16.68 -0.49 12.90
CA ALA A 122 18.00 -0.05 12.50
C ALA A 122 18.54 -0.81 11.29
N LYS A 123 18.33 -2.14 11.26
CA LYS A 123 18.71 -2.99 10.12
C LYS A 123 17.90 -2.67 8.86
N PHE A 124 16.58 -2.48 9.00
CA PHE A 124 15.69 -2.24 7.86
C PHE A 124 15.94 -0.88 7.20
N PHE A 125 16.10 0.18 7.99
CA PHE A 125 16.30 1.54 7.49
C PHE A 125 17.77 1.96 7.40
N ASN A 126 18.70 1.05 7.72
CA ASN A 126 20.14 1.31 7.75
C ASN A 126 20.52 2.52 8.62
N ILE A 127 20.01 2.55 9.85
CA ILE A 127 20.24 3.64 10.82
C ILE A 127 21.38 3.25 11.77
N GLU A 128 22.50 3.97 11.69
CA GLU A 128 23.65 3.79 12.58
C GLU A 128 23.34 4.22 14.03
N ASN A 129 24.03 3.62 15.00
CA ASN A 129 24.00 3.97 16.44
C ASN A 129 22.62 3.91 17.14
N MET A 130 21.61 3.30 16.51
CA MET A 130 20.24 3.23 17.05
C MET A 130 20.16 2.53 18.41
N LYS A 131 20.95 1.48 18.66
CA LYS A 131 20.87 0.68 19.90
C LYS A 131 21.18 1.49 21.15
N GLY A 132 22.30 2.23 21.14
CA GLY A 132 22.71 3.05 22.28
C GLY A 132 21.76 4.22 22.53
N GLU A 133 21.33 4.88 21.46
CA GLU A 133 20.33 5.94 21.55
C GLU A 133 18.97 5.42 22.04
N ALA A 134 18.57 4.21 21.64
CA ALA A 134 17.34 3.58 22.10
C ALA A 134 17.32 3.31 23.60
N GLU A 135 18.41 2.82 24.16
CA GLU A 135 18.52 2.63 25.61
C GLU A 135 18.38 3.95 26.36
N LEU A 136 19.08 4.99 25.91
CA LEU A 136 19.04 6.31 26.52
C LEU A 136 17.67 6.97 26.37
N TRP A 137 17.05 6.85 25.20
CA TRP A 137 15.70 7.34 24.91
C TRP A 137 14.67 6.69 25.83
N TYR A 138 14.73 5.36 25.99
CA TYR A 138 13.87 4.62 26.90
C TYR A 138 14.01 5.13 28.34
N VAL A 139 15.25 5.24 28.83
CA VAL A 139 15.52 5.74 30.20
C VAL A 139 15.05 7.17 30.38
N MET A 140 15.25 8.05 29.38
CA MET A 140 14.84 9.46 29.44
C MET A 140 13.33 9.59 29.66
N TRP A 141 12.52 8.88 28.87
CA TRP A 141 11.06 8.97 28.94
C TRP A 141 10.47 8.27 30.16
N HIS A 142 11.07 7.16 30.61
CA HIS A 142 10.68 6.55 31.89
C HIS A 142 11.00 7.46 33.07
N LYS A 143 12.13 8.18 33.07
CA LYS A 143 12.45 9.16 34.12
C LYS A 143 11.51 10.36 34.14
N LYS A 144 10.96 10.76 32.98
CA LYS A 144 9.95 11.83 32.90
C LYS A 144 8.62 11.45 33.58
N ASN A 145 8.40 10.18 33.96
CA ASN A 145 7.25 9.69 34.71
C ASN A 145 5.90 10.21 34.18
N LEU A 146 5.77 10.26 32.85
CA LEU A 146 4.59 10.81 32.21
C LEU A 146 3.44 9.79 32.26
N SER A 147 2.24 10.22 32.67
CA SER A 147 1.04 9.37 32.59
C SER A 147 0.78 8.96 31.14
N SER A 148 0.25 7.75 30.92
CA SER A 148 -0.05 7.24 29.58
C SER A 148 -1.00 8.14 28.77
N GLU A 149 -1.81 8.96 29.42
CA GLU A 149 -2.73 9.90 28.78
C GLU A 149 -1.97 11.11 28.21
N LYS A 150 -1.14 11.75 29.05
CA LYS A 150 -0.26 12.86 28.63
C LYS A 150 0.76 12.44 27.56
N ALA A 151 1.17 11.17 27.57
CA ALA A 151 2.09 10.64 26.57
C ALA A 151 1.44 10.44 25.19
N GLN A 152 0.11 10.32 25.10
CA GLN A 152 -0.63 10.24 23.82
C GLN A 152 -0.85 11.62 23.19
N GLU A 153 -0.87 12.68 24.01
CA GLU A 153 -1.05 14.06 23.55
C GLU A 153 0.21 14.64 22.88
N ILE A 154 1.37 14.00 23.04
CA ILE A 154 2.62 14.47 22.44
C ILE A 154 2.56 14.23 20.93
N ASP A 155 2.72 15.30 20.15
CA ASP A 155 2.85 15.19 18.70
C ASP A 155 4.24 14.69 18.29
N VAL A 156 4.33 13.98 17.17
CA VAL A 156 5.59 13.48 16.61
C VAL A 156 6.55 14.63 16.30
N ILE A 157 6.02 15.81 15.95
CA ILE A 157 6.82 17.02 15.72
C ILE A 157 7.56 17.45 16.99
N ASP A 158 6.91 17.38 18.15
CA ASP A 158 7.53 17.75 19.43
C ASP A 158 8.55 16.69 19.86
N LEU A 159 8.33 15.41 19.55
CA LEU A 159 9.34 14.37 19.73
C LEU A 159 10.59 14.60 18.88
N ILE A 160 10.43 15.06 17.64
CA ILE A 160 11.57 15.40 16.76
C ILE A 160 12.38 16.56 17.35
N ARG A 161 11.71 17.53 17.99
CA ARG A 161 12.38 18.65 18.69
C ARG A 161 13.15 18.16 19.90
N GLU A 162 12.55 17.32 20.74
CA GLU A 162 13.21 16.71 21.91
C GLU A 162 14.39 15.81 21.54
N ALA A 163 14.31 15.11 20.40
CA ALA A 163 15.41 14.30 19.89
C ALA A 163 16.58 15.14 19.37
N THR A 164 16.35 16.42 19.03
CA THR A 164 17.39 17.31 18.50
C THR A 164 18.08 18.04 19.66
N PRO A 165 19.43 18.06 19.76
CA PRO A 165 20.45 17.45 18.88
C PRO A 165 20.98 16.09 19.36
N PHE A 166 20.55 15.60 20.52
CA PHE A 166 21.22 14.52 21.24
C PHE A 166 20.94 13.10 20.71
N PHE A 167 19.86 12.91 19.95
CA PHE A 167 19.42 11.60 19.46
C PHE A 167 19.23 11.60 17.93
N PRO A 168 20.32 11.69 17.13
CA PRO A 168 20.23 11.74 15.68
C PRO A 168 19.61 10.48 15.05
N ALA A 169 19.83 9.28 15.59
CA ALA A 169 19.23 8.04 15.10
C ALA A 169 17.72 8.01 15.37
N MET A 170 17.29 8.37 16.59
CA MET A 170 15.87 8.48 16.91
C MET A 170 15.16 9.54 16.09
N ARG A 171 15.81 10.69 15.89
CA ARG A 171 15.29 11.75 15.04
C ARG A 171 15.04 11.26 13.61
N LYS A 172 15.97 10.51 13.02
CA LYS A 172 15.78 9.90 11.68
C LYS A 172 14.58 8.96 11.68
N ALA A 173 14.45 8.09 12.68
CA ALA A 173 13.32 7.17 12.79
C ALA A 173 11.97 7.89 12.92
N LEU A 174 11.90 8.96 13.71
CA LEU A 174 10.70 9.79 13.86
C LEU A 174 10.33 10.56 12.58
N ILE A 175 11.32 11.03 11.82
CA ILE A 175 11.08 11.65 10.50
C ILE A 175 10.51 10.61 9.52
N ILE A 176 11.08 9.40 9.52
CA ILE A 176 10.56 8.31 8.69
C ILE A 176 9.11 7.99 9.07
N LEU A 177 8.83 7.87 10.38
CA LEU A 177 7.46 7.67 10.88
C LEU A 177 6.51 8.76 10.40
N SER A 178 6.94 10.02 10.45
CA SER A 178 6.14 11.17 9.98
C SER A 178 5.91 11.19 8.47
N SER A 179 6.80 10.55 7.70
CA SER A 179 6.69 10.45 6.23
C SER A 179 5.78 9.32 5.77
N LEU A 180 5.47 8.36 6.65
CA LEU A 180 4.55 7.27 6.32
C LEU A 180 3.14 7.85 6.18
N PRO A 181 2.47 7.66 5.04
CA PRO A 181 1.14 8.20 4.84
C PRO A 181 0.16 7.50 5.80
N PRO A 182 -0.50 8.22 6.72
CA PRO A 182 -1.46 7.62 7.65
C PRO A 182 -2.78 7.27 6.95
N THR A 183 -3.04 7.84 5.77
CA THR A 183 -4.31 7.72 5.04
C THR A 183 -4.10 7.59 3.53
N THR A 184 -5.13 7.16 2.82
CA THR A 184 -5.21 7.05 1.35
C THR A 184 -5.34 8.38 0.63
N ALA A 185 -5.30 9.53 1.33
CA ALA A 185 -5.54 10.85 0.73
C ALA A 185 -4.55 11.20 -0.40
N THR A 186 -3.32 10.68 -0.35
CA THR A 186 -2.33 10.83 -1.43
C THR A 186 -2.80 10.15 -2.72
N VAL A 187 -3.41 8.98 -2.60
CA VAL A 187 -3.98 8.18 -3.69
C VAL A 187 -5.21 8.88 -4.27
N GLU A 188 -6.05 9.49 -3.43
CA GLU A 188 -7.23 10.26 -3.86
C GLU A 188 -6.85 11.50 -4.70
N ARG A 189 -5.79 12.22 -4.32
CA ARG A 189 -5.26 13.34 -5.12
C ARG A 189 -4.81 12.88 -6.50
N SER A 190 -4.10 11.75 -6.56
CA SER A 190 -3.66 11.15 -7.82
C SER A 190 -4.84 10.70 -8.69
N PHE A 191 -5.87 10.06 -8.12
CA PHE A 191 -7.06 9.67 -8.88
C PHE A 191 -7.89 10.88 -9.35
N SER A 192 -8.04 11.90 -8.53
CA SER A 192 -8.74 13.15 -8.90
C SER A 192 -8.05 13.86 -10.06
N THR A 193 -6.71 13.90 -10.06
CA THR A 193 -5.94 14.44 -11.20
C THR A 193 -6.04 13.53 -12.43
N LEU A 194 -5.96 12.21 -12.25
CA LEU A 194 -6.07 11.25 -13.34
C LEU A 194 -7.42 11.33 -14.05
N ARG A 195 -8.53 11.58 -13.33
CA ARG A 195 -9.87 11.81 -13.90
C ARG A 195 -9.91 13.02 -14.85
N LYS A 196 -9.08 14.04 -14.61
CA LYS A 196 -8.96 15.22 -15.49
C LYS A 196 -8.09 14.96 -16.72
N ILE A 197 -7.08 14.10 -16.58
CA ILE A 197 -6.11 13.80 -17.63
C ILE A 197 -6.65 12.73 -18.60
N LYS A 198 -7.18 11.64 -18.05
CA LYS A 198 -7.75 10.51 -18.78
C LYS A 198 -9.25 10.70 -18.96
N THR A 199 -9.62 11.49 -19.96
CA THR A 199 -11.01 11.68 -20.37
C THR A 199 -11.39 10.71 -21.49
N TRP A 200 -12.69 10.55 -21.75
CA TRP A 200 -13.21 9.67 -22.80
C TRP A 200 -12.62 10.00 -24.19
N LEU A 201 -12.48 11.29 -24.52
CA LEU A 201 -11.85 11.78 -25.75
C LEU A 201 -10.33 11.52 -25.83
N ARG A 202 -9.69 11.17 -24.72
CA ARG A 202 -8.23 10.93 -24.63
C ARG A 202 -7.93 9.50 -24.17
N SER A 203 -8.84 8.57 -24.43
CA SER A 203 -8.76 7.17 -24.00
C SER A 203 -7.61 6.37 -24.64
N THR A 204 -7.09 6.83 -25.80
CA THR A 204 -6.03 6.16 -26.57
C THR A 204 -4.61 6.58 -26.22
N MET A 205 -4.40 7.32 -25.12
CA MET A 205 -3.06 7.74 -24.71
C MET A 205 -2.21 6.57 -24.19
N GLY A 206 -0.94 6.52 -24.61
CA GLY A 206 0.04 5.56 -24.07
C GLY A 206 0.41 5.85 -22.61
N GLU A 207 0.87 4.83 -21.90
CA GLU A 207 1.17 4.87 -20.46
C GLU A 207 2.25 5.90 -20.12
N ASP A 208 3.33 5.98 -20.90
CA ASP A 208 4.40 6.98 -20.69
C ASP A 208 3.86 8.41 -20.68
N ARG A 209 2.96 8.71 -21.63
CA ARG A 209 2.34 10.04 -21.74
C ARG A 209 1.39 10.30 -20.59
N LEU A 210 0.60 9.30 -20.19
CA LEU A 210 -0.32 9.41 -19.05
C LEU A 210 0.46 9.68 -17.76
N ASN A 211 1.52 8.93 -17.50
CA ASN A 211 2.37 9.04 -16.32
C ASN A 211 3.12 10.39 -16.29
N GLY A 212 3.64 10.84 -17.43
CA GLY A 212 4.27 12.16 -17.52
C GLY A 212 3.30 13.31 -17.21
N LEU A 213 2.10 13.27 -17.80
CA LEU A 213 1.08 14.30 -17.55
C LEU A 213 0.55 14.28 -16.11
N SER A 214 0.39 13.10 -15.51
CA SER A 214 -0.07 12.97 -14.13
C SER A 214 0.96 13.53 -13.15
N LEU A 215 2.24 13.20 -13.32
CA LEU A 215 3.34 13.75 -12.53
C LEU A 215 3.41 15.28 -12.62
N MET A 216 3.33 15.82 -13.84
CA MET A 216 3.33 17.28 -14.04
C MET A 216 2.13 17.97 -13.38
N SER A 217 0.94 17.34 -13.43
CA SER A 217 -0.26 17.90 -12.82
C SER A 217 -0.24 17.84 -11.30
N VAL A 218 0.24 16.74 -10.71
CA VAL A 218 0.31 16.56 -9.25
C VAL A 218 1.37 17.49 -8.65
N HIS A 219 2.52 17.60 -9.31
CA HIS A 219 3.65 18.42 -8.85
C HIS A 219 3.73 19.77 -9.57
N ARG A 220 2.59 20.34 -9.96
CA ARG A 220 2.52 21.59 -10.73
C ARG A 220 3.38 22.72 -10.16
N LYS A 221 3.40 22.89 -8.83
CA LYS A 221 4.23 23.93 -8.17
C LYS A 221 5.73 23.71 -8.40
N LEU A 222 6.19 22.46 -8.33
CA LEU A 222 7.60 22.13 -8.58
C LEU A 222 7.96 22.37 -10.05
N VAL A 223 7.06 21.99 -10.96
CA VAL A 223 7.21 22.23 -12.40
C VAL A 223 7.26 23.71 -12.73
N GLU A 224 6.47 24.54 -12.04
CA GLU A 224 6.49 25.99 -12.21
C GLU A 224 7.82 26.60 -11.75
N VAL A 225 8.37 26.14 -10.63
CA VAL A 225 9.69 26.58 -10.13
C VAL A 225 10.83 26.17 -11.07
N GLN A 226 10.79 24.93 -11.58
CA GLN A 226 11.86 24.37 -12.44
C GLN A 226 11.59 24.54 -13.94
N ARG A 227 10.66 25.44 -14.32
CA ARG A 227 10.16 25.55 -15.70
C ARG A 227 11.26 25.74 -16.73
N GLU A 228 12.21 26.63 -16.45
CA GLU A 228 13.30 26.92 -17.40
C GLU A 228 14.23 25.73 -17.63
N GLU A 229 14.52 24.97 -16.58
CA GLU A 229 15.37 23.78 -16.65
C GLU A 229 14.69 22.65 -17.43
N ILE A 230 13.39 22.46 -17.17
CA ILE A 230 12.56 21.50 -17.93
C ILE A 230 12.48 21.90 -19.40
N GLN A 231 12.34 23.20 -19.71
CA GLN A 231 12.34 23.68 -21.09
C GLN A 231 13.69 23.44 -21.79
N LYS A 232 14.81 23.74 -21.13
CA LYS A 232 16.14 23.50 -21.69
C LYS A 232 16.40 22.01 -21.93
N SER A 233 16.07 21.15 -20.96
CA SER A 233 16.26 19.70 -21.09
C SER A 233 15.37 19.09 -22.18
N THR A 234 14.12 19.51 -22.28
CA THR A 234 13.22 19.06 -23.36
C THR A 234 13.74 19.50 -24.73
N LEU A 235 14.16 20.76 -24.89
CA LEU A 235 14.76 21.23 -26.14
C LEU A 235 16.01 20.43 -26.53
N GLN A 236 16.87 20.09 -25.57
CA GLN A 236 18.04 19.24 -25.84
C GLN A 236 17.64 17.82 -26.28
N ILE A 237 16.63 17.21 -25.65
CA ILE A 237 16.12 15.88 -26.04
C ILE A 237 15.50 15.92 -27.44
N PHE A 238 14.77 16.97 -27.78
CA PHE A 238 14.22 17.17 -29.12
C PHE A 238 15.32 17.41 -30.15
N ALA A 239 16.36 18.20 -29.84
CA ALA A 239 17.50 18.44 -30.73
C ALA A 239 18.30 17.16 -31.01
N ARG A 240 18.36 16.22 -30.07
CA ARG A 240 19.01 14.91 -30.24
C ARG A 240 18.19 13.94 -31.09
N ASN A 241 16.88 14.13 -31.21
CA ASN A 241 16.01 13.28 -32.01
C ASN A 241 15.92 13.81 -33.46
N PRO A 242 16.41 13.08 -34.47
CA PRO A 242 16.43 13.53 -35.87
C PRO A 242 15.05 13.38 -36.55
N ARG A 243 13.95 13.75 -35.88
CA ARG A 243 12.63 13.82 -36.53
C ARG A 243 12.59 15.08 -37.40
N ARG A 244 12.95 14.91 -38.68
CA ARG A 244 12.68 15.90 -39.74
C ARG A 244 11.17 16.17 -39.78
N MET A 245 10.73 17.33 -39.29
CA MET A 245 9.48 17.90 -39.79
C MET A 245 9.75 18.31 -41.24
N LEU A 246 9.24 17.52 -42.18
CA LEU A 246 9.11 17.95 -43.56
C LEU A 246 8.05 19.05 -43.56
N PHE A 247 8.49 20.30 -43.61
CA PHE A 247 7.62 21.40 -44.03
C PHE A 247 7.38 21.18 -45.54
N GLN A 248 6.18 20.72 -45.90
CA GLN A 248 5.64 20.80 -47.26
C GLN A 248 4.92 22.14 -47.41
#